data_AF-A0A0B2VSG9-F1
#
_entry.id   AF-A0A0B2VSG9-F1
#
_cell.length_a   1.000
_cell.length_b   1.000
_cell.length_c   1.000
_cell.angle_alpha   90.00
_cell.angle_beta   90.00
_cell.angle_gamma   90.00
#
_symmetry.space_group_name_H-M   'P 1'
#
loop_
_entity.id
_entity.type
_entity.pdbx_description
1 polymer ?
#
loop_
_entity_poly.entity_id
_entity_poly.type
_entity_poly.pdbx_seq_one_letter_code
_entity_poly.pdbx_strand_id
1 'polypeptide(L)'
;MVGILPQTSPDSGRGPATCRRVQVLTEDKMHLMSAMGYFIGRHPKSVLLTVFLVVTPILSYFVWFPIIIETDIRRGFADKDGASLREFERFANFYNVSMYDFEIFSFVVASKEDHLVPLKMSAEVCEDIGRLHSHVRSSSVNSTKYGFIHFDEFRVEKGSIDHAFKTFRMAYGLQNALAPDFDKSIVLSYPNSFIYGYTLPVIMNFFAAEVNSQFQEQVMASFSPVKMVD
;
A
#
# COMPACT_ATOMS: atom_id res chain seq x y z
N MET A 1 -27.72 -49.02 -57.04
CA MET A 1 -27.56 -50.45 -56.72
C MET A 1 -27.36 -50.57 -55.22
N VAL A 2 -27.89 -51.65 -54.66
CA VAL A 2 -28.12 -51.95 -53.24
C VAL A 2 -26.82 -52.25 -52.47
N GLY A 3 -26.78 -51.88 -51.17
CA GLY A 3 -25.99 -52.48 -50.07
C GLY A 3 -24.48 -52.22 -50.09
N ILE A 4 -23.72 -52.17 -48.98
CA ILE A 4 -23.79 -52.92 -47.71
C ILE A 4 -23.04 -52.09 -46.63
N LEU A 5 -23.58 -52.06 -45.40
CA LEU A 5 -22.94 -51.59 -44.16
C LEU A 5 -21.92 -52.62 -43.64
N PRO A 6 -20.95 -52.21 -42.80
CA PRO A 6 -21.06 -52.67 -41.42
C PRO A 6 -20.78 -51.58 -40.36
N GLN A 7 -21.47 -51.77 -39.24
CA GLN A 7 -21.38 -51.03 -37.98
C GLN A 7 -20.09 -51.33 -37.22
N THR A 8 -19.63 -50.38 -36.40
CA THR A 8 -19.42 -50.56 -34.94
C THR A 8 -19.19 -49.21 -34.24
N SER A 9 -19.55 -49.17 -32.97
CA SER A 9 -19.99 -48.06 -32.08
C SER A 9 -19.01 -46.93 -31.76
N PRO A 10 -19.53 -45.83 -31.18
CA PRO A 10 -19.03 -45.44 -29.86
C PRO A 10 -20.11 -45.42 -28.77
N ASP A 11 -19.62 -45.69 -27.57
CA ASP A 11 -20.23 -45.82 -26.27
C ASP A 11 -21.57 -45.12 -26.01
N SER A 12 -22.53 -45.99 -25.69
CA SER A 12 -23.68 -45.73 -24.84
C SER A 12 -23.21 -45.48 -23.40
N GLY A 13 -23.51 -44.30 -22.84
CA GLY A 13 -23.67 -44.20 -21.39
C GLY A 13 -23.28 -42.90 -20.71
N ARG A 14 -23.97 -41.77 -20.98
CA ARG A 14 -24.24 -40.71 -19.98
C ARG A 14 -25.40 -39.83 -20.47
N GLY A 15 -26.50 -39.90 -19.73
CA GLY A 15 -27.82 -39.49 -20.19
C GLY A 15 -28.10 -37.97 -20.27
N PRO A 16 -29.30 -37.61 -20.78
CA PRO A 16 -29.75 -36.26 -21.12
C PRO A 16 -30.17 -35.40 -19.90
N ALA A 17 -29.70 -35.71 -18.70
CA ALA A 17 -30.24 -35.15 -17.46
C ALA A 17 -29.77 -33.71 -17.16
N THR A 18 -28.55 -33.34 -17.56
CA THR A 18 -27.94 -32.04 -17.20
C THR A 18 -28.46 -30.89 -18.07
N CYS A 19 -28.69 -31.11 -19.37
CA CYS A 19 -29.25 -30.08 -20.27
C CYS A 19 -30.74 -29.80 -19.96
N ARG A 20 -31.51 -30.85 -19.65
CA ARG A 20 -32.93 -30.76 -19.29
C ARG A 20 -33.15 -30.02 -17.96
N ARG A 21 -32.25 -30.20 -16.97
CA ARG A 21 -32.37 -29.57 -15.66
C ARG A 21 -32.11 -28.06 -15.69
N VAL A 22 -31.21 -27.60 -16.57
CA VAL A 22 -30.95 -26.16 -16.78
C VAL A 22 -32.12 -25.48 -17.49
N GLN A 23 -32.69 -26.13 -18.52
CA GLN A 23 -33.87 -25.63 -19.25
C GLN A 23 -35.11 -25.53 -18.35
N VAL A 24 -35.38 -26.55 -17.53
CA VAL A 24 -36.51 -26.55 -16.57
C VAL A 24 -36.34 -25.45 -15.52
N LEU A 25 -35.12 -25.25 -14.98
CA LEU A 25 -34.86 -24.18 -14.00
C LEU A 25 -35.06 -22.78 -14.61
N THR A 26 -34.74 -22.59 -15.90
CA THR A 26 -34.97 -21.33 -16.60
C THR A 26 -36.45 -21.09 -16.93
N GLU A 27 -37.18 -22.14 -17.31
CA GLU A 27 -38.62 -22.06 -17.56
C GLU A 27 -39.39 -21.75 -16.26
N ASP A 28 -39.05 -22.40 -15.15
CA ASP A 28 -39.65 -22.15 -13.83
C ASP A 28 -39.45 -20.70 -13.37
N LYS A 29 -38.25 -20.13 -13.59
CA LYS A 29 -37.98 -18.71 -13.30
C LYS A 29 -38.78 -17.77 -14.20
N MET A 30 -38.97 -18.14 -15.47
CA MET A 30 -39.73 -17.35 -16.42
C MET A 30 -41.23 -17.34 -16.09
N HIS A 31 -41.76 -18.49 -15.66
CA HIS A 31 -43.14 -18.59 -15.15
C HIS A 31 -43.34 -17.79 -13.86
N LEU A 32 -42.37 -17.81 -12.94
CA LEU A 32 -42.39 -16.99 -11.72
C LEU A 32 -42.41 -15.49 -12.05
N MET A 33 -41.51 -15.01 -12.91
CA MET A 33 -41.44 -13.59 -13.29
C MET A 33 -42.70 -13.13 -14.02
N SER A 34 -43.26 -13.99 -14.89
CA SER A 34 -44.53 -13.72 -15.58
C SER A 34 -45.70 -13.63 -14.60
N ALA A 35 -45.79 -14.53 -13.62
CA ALA A 35 -46.80 -14.50 -12.58
C ALA A 35 -46.69 -13.25 -11.68
N MET A 36 -45.47 -12.85 -11.33
CA MET A 36 -45.23 -11.61 -10.59
C MET A 36 -45.60 -10.37 -11.41
N GLY A 37 -45.25 -10.33 -12.69
CA GLY A 37 -45.62 -9.24 -13.60
C GLY A 37 -47.14 -9.12 -13.76
N TYR A 38 -47.83 -10.25 -13.89
CA TYR A 38 -49.30 -10.29 -13.92
C TYR A 38 -49.93 -9.77 -12.63
N PHE A 39 -49.37 -10.15 -11.47
CA PHE A 39 -49.84 -9.67 -10.16
C PHE A 39 -49.66 -8.14 -10.00
N ILE A 40 -48.49 -7.62 -10.38
CA ILE A 40 -48.20 -6.17 -10.35
C ILE A 40 -49.13 -5.41 -11.30
N GLY A 41 -49.35 -5.95 -12.51
CA GLY A 41 -50.24 -5.36 -13.52
C GLY A 41 -51.71 -5.38 -13.13
N ARG A 42 -52.15 -6.37 -12.34
CA ARG A 42 -53.54 -6.48 -11.86
C ARG A 42 -53.87 -5.49 -10.75
N HIS A 43 -52.89 -5.12 -9.90
CA HIS A 43 -53.10 -4.23 -8.76
C HIS A 43 -52.04 -3.11 -8.64
N PRO A 44 -51.86 -2.26 -9.67
CA PRO A 44 -50.76 -1.31 -9.74
C PRO A 44 -50.80 -0.26 -8.61
N LYS A 45 -51.99 0.25 -8.26
CA LYS A 45 -52.15 1.26 -7.21
C LYS A 45 -51.83 0.72 -5.81
N SER A 46 -52.26 -0.50 -5.50
CA SER A 46 -52.03 -1.13 -4.20
C SER A 46 -50.55 -1.46 -4.00
N VAL A 47 -49.91 -1.99 -5.04
CA VAL A 47 -48.47 -2.28 -5.03
C VAL A 47 -47.67 -1.00 -4.87
N LEU A 48 -47.98 0.05 -5.62
CA LEU A 48 -47.26 1.33 -5.54
C LEU A 48 -47.44 2.01 -4.17
N LEU A 49 -48.65 1.99 -3.60
CA LEU A 49 -48.91 2.47 -2.25
C LEU A 49 -48.10 1.69 -1.22
N THR A 50 -48.07 0.36 -1.33
CA THR A 50 -47.33 -0.51 -0.40
C THR A 50 -45.83 -0.26 -0.48
N VAL A 51 -45.27 -0.16 -1.69
CA VAL A 51 -43.86 0.19 -1.89
C VAL A 51 -43.56 1.56 -1.30
N PHE A 52 -44.42 2.56 -1.53
CA PHE A 52 -44.23 3.89 -0.97
C PHE A 52 -44.28 3.89 0.56
N LEU A 53 -45.24 3.18 1.17
CA LEU A 53 -45.38 3.07 2.62
C LEU A 53 -44.21 2.31 3.27
N VAL A 54 -43.55 1.41 2.55
CA VAL A 54 -42.40 0.64 3.06
C VAL A 54 -41.08 1.38 2.82
N VAL A 55 -40.87 1.93 1.62
CA VAL A 55 -39.61 2.57 1.23
C VAL A 55 -39.46 3.94 1.87
N THR A 56 -40.52 4.73 1.98
CA THR A 56 -40.47 6.07 2.58
C THR A 56 -39.95 6.07 4.02
N PRO A 57 -40.43 5.23 4.95
CA PRO A 57 -39.89 5.22 6.31
C PRO A 57 -38.42 4.76 6.34
N ILE A 58 -38.03 3.76 5.53
CA ILE A 58 -36.65 3.28 5.43
C ILE A 58 -35.71 4.39 4.93
N LEU A 59 -36.11 5.13 3.89
CA LEU A 59 -35.31 6.24 3.38
C LEU A 59 -35.34 7.45 4.32
N SER A 60 -36.46 7.67 5.02
CA SER A 60 -36.57 8.76 6.00
C SER A 60 -35.62 8.57 7.17
N TYR A 61 -35.32 7.32 7.57
CA TYR A 61 -34.32 7.02 8.60
C TYR A 61 -32.97 7.67 8.28
N PHE A 62 -32.51 7.60 7.03
CA PHE A 62 -31.24 8.19 6.59
C PHE A 62 -31.24 9.73 6.54
N VAL A 63 -32.42 10.38 6.56
CA VAL A 63 -32.52 11.84 6.67
C VAL A 63 -32.22 12.30 8.10
N TRP A 64 -32.69 11.54 9.09
CA TRP A 64 -32.46 11.83 10.52
C TRP A 64 -31.13 11.27 11.04
N PHE A 65 -30.68 10.16 10.46
CA PHE A 65 -29.41 9.52 10.76
C PHE A 65 -28.51 9.58 9.52
N PRO A 66 -27.82 10.71 9.31
CA PRO A 66 -26.97 10.87 8.14
C PRO A 66 -25.90 9.79 8.11
N ILE A 67 -25.60 9.29 6.92
CA ILE A 67 -24.52 8.33 6.72
C ILE A 67 -23.20 9.05 7.02
N ILE A 68 -22.55 8.66 8.11
CA ILE A 68 -21.21 9.13 8.45
C ILE A 68 -20.22 8.30 7.66
N ILE A 69 -19.60 8.91 6.65
CA ILE A 69 -18.51 8.28 5.90
C ILE A 69 -17.23 8.54 6.67
N GLU A 70 -16.73 7.52 7.37
CA GLU A 70 -15.41 7.55 7.97
C GLU A 70 -14.36 7.20 6.90
N THR A 71 -13.49 8.15 6.57
CA THR A 71 -12.42 7.97 5.58
C THR A 71 -11.09 7.53 6.19
N ASP A 72 -11.07 7.10 7.46
CA ASP A 72 -9.85 6.63 8.11
C ASP A 72 -9.51 5.22 7.60
N ILE A 73 -8.44 5.14 6.81
CA ILE A 73 -7.90 3.90 6.23
C ILE A 73 -7.61 2.88 7.35
N ARG A 74 -7.15 3.32 8.53
CA ARG A 74 -6.78 2.42 9.63
C ARG A 74 -7.99 1.64 10.15
N ARG A 75 -9.17 2.25 10.17
CA ARG A 75 -10.44 1.58 10.56
C ARG A 75 -11.01 0.67 9.47
N GLY A 76 -10.76 0.99 8.21
CA GLY A 76 -11.27 0.22 7.07
C GLY A 76 -10.55 -1.12 6.86
N PHE A 77 -9.28 -1.22 7.26
CA PHE A 77 -8.42 -2.39 7.00
C PHE A 77 -8.02 -3.19 8.25
N ALA A 78 -8.17 -2.63 9.46
CA ALA A 78 -7.91 -3.35 10.69
C ALA A 78 -9.16 -4.09 11.19
N ASP A 79 -8.95 -5.30 11.72
CA ASP A 79 -9.99 -6.00 12.44
C ASP A 79 -10.37 -5.22 13.72
N LYS A 80 -11.67 -5.00 13.92
CA LYS A 80 -12.20 -4.15 15.00
C LYS A 80 -11.86 -4.68 16.39
N ASP A 81 -11.73 -5.99 16.54
CA ASP A 81 -11.40 -6.64 17.82
C ASP A 81 -10.08 -7.42 17.74
N GLY A 82 -9.22 -7.04 16.78
CA GLY A 82 -7.97 -7.72 16.49
C GLY A 82 -6.88 -7.52 17.55
N ALA A 83 -5.83 -8.35 17.47
CA ALA A 83 -4.63 -8.18 18.29
C ALA A 83 -3.93 -6.83 18.03
N SER A 84 -3.90 -6.39 16.77
CA SER A 84 -3.29 -5.12 16.36
C SER A 84 -3.91 -3.90 17.05
N LEU A 85 -5.25 -3.87 17.23
CA LEU A 85 -5.90 -2.76 17.93
C LEU A 85 -5.48 -2.73 19.41
N ARG A 86 -5.45 -3.88 20.08
CA ARG A 86 -5.04 -3.98 21.49
C ARG A 86 -3.56 -3.62 21.69
N GLU A 87 -2.70 -3.99 20.75
CA GLU A 87 -1.29 -3.59 20.74
C GLU A 87 -1.16 -2.08 20.56
N PHE A 88 -1.92 -1.51 19.62
CA PHE A 88 -1.96 -0.07 19.41
C PHE A 88 -2.48 0.68 20.64
N GLU A 89 -3.55 0.22 21.29
CA GLU A 89 -4.07 0.83 22.52
C GLU A 89 -3.04 0.83 23.64
N ARG A 90 -2.28 -0.25 23.81
CA ARG A 90 -1.19 -0.31 24.79
C ARG A 90 -0.06 0.66 24.45
N PHE A 91 0.33 0.73 23.17
CA PHE A 91 1.32 1.69 22.69
C PHE A 91 0.86 3.14 22.92
N ALA A 92 -0.36 3.46 22.51
CA ALA A 92 -1.02 4.75 22.68
C ALA A 92 -1.04 5.19 24.14
N ASN A 93 -1.45 4.29 25.05
CA ASN A 93 -1.44 4.53 26.48
C ASN A 93 -0.02 4.74 27.04
N PHE A 94 0.96 3.98 26.57
CA PHE A 94 2.34 4.09 27.05
C PHE A 94 3.00 5.42 26.65
N TYR A 95 2.83 5.82 25.39
CA TYR A 95 3.42 7.05 24.86
C TYR A 95 2.53 8.29 25.06
N ASN A 96 1.33 8.11 25.63
CA ASN A 96 0.30 9.15 25.73
C ASN A 96 0.01 9.80 24.38
N VAL A 97 -0.16 8.96 23.35
CA VAL A 97 -0.43 9.36 21.98
C VAL A 97 -1.81 8.84 21.61
N SER A 98 -2.67 9.67 21.04
CA SER A 98 -3.95 9.19 20.53
C SER A 98 -3.79 8.60 19.12
N MET A 99 -4.74 7.75 18.72
CA MET A 99 -4.79 7.23 17.34
C MET A 99 -4.86 8.34 16.30
N TYR A 100 -5.41 9.50 16.67
CA TYR A 100 -5.61 10.63 15.79
C TYR A 100 -4.43 11.60 15.77
N ASP A 101 -3.55 11.55 16.77
CA ASP A 101 -2.44 12.51 16.93
C ASP A 101 -1.09 11.92 16.51
N PHE A 102 -1.07 10.67 16.01
CA PHE A 102 0.15 10.03 15.52
C PHE A 102 0.27 10.13 14.01
N GLU A 103 1.11 11.04 13.55
CA GLU A 103 1.50 11.16 12.16
C GLU A 103 3.01 11.00 12.01
N ILE A 104 3.43 10.10 11.13
CA ILE A 104 4.83 9.99 10.71
C ILE A 104 4.97 10.75 9.42
N PHE A 105 5.76 11.82 9.46
CA PHE A 105 6.12 12.58 8.28
C PHE A 105 7.52 12.19 7.84
N SER A 106 7.63 11.61 6.64
CA SER A 106 8.90 11.11 6.09
C SER A 106 9.14 11.68 4.70
N PHE A 107 10.40 11.98 4.41
CA PHE A 107 10.86 12.37 3.08
C PHE A 107 11.70 11.25 2.49
N VAL A 108 11.31 10.77 1.32
CA VAL A 108 12.12 9.84 0.53
C VAL A 108 12.84 10.66 -0.53
N VAL A 109 14.18 10.64 -0.49
CA VAL A 109 15.03 11.30 -1.48
C VAL A 109 15.59 10.23 -2.39
N ALA A 110 15.32 10.35 -3.68
CA ALA A 110 15.78 9.43 -4.71
C ALA A 110 16.47 10.19 -5.85
N SER A 111 17.29 9.48 -6.62
CA SER A 111 17.86 10.01 -7.84
C SER A 111 16.75 10.24 -8.87
N LYS A 112 16.79 11.36 -9.60
CA LYS A 112 15.82 11.64 -10.67
C LYS A 112 15.81 10.56 -11.75
N GLU A 113 16.98 9.98 -12.01
CA GLU A 113 17.16 8.92 -13.00
C GLU A 113 17.13 7.51 -12.39
N ASP A 114 16.65 7.40 -11.14
CA ASP A 114 16.35 6.23 -10.29
C ASP A 114 17.09 4.92 -10.61
N HIS A 115 16.89 4.37 -11.81
CA HIS A 115 17.45 3.08 -12.27
C HIS A 115 18.82 3.20 -12.97
N LEU A 116 19.17 4.36 -13.52
CA LEU A 116 20.38 4.56 -14.33
C LEU A 116 21.56 5.09 -13.52
N VAL A 117 21.28 5.97 -12.55
CA VAL A 117 22.29 6.61 -11.72
C VAL A 117 21.88 6.49 -10.25
N PRO A 118 22.55 5.64 -9.46
CA PRO A 118 22.25 5.53 -8.03
C PRO A 118 22.51 6.87 -7.33
N LEU A 119 21.71 7.17 -6.31
CA LEU A 119 21.88 8.40 -5.54
C LEU A 119 23.24 8.37 -4.83
N LYS A 120 24.09 9.31 -5.21
CA LYS A 120 25.38 9.54 -4.54
C LYS A 120 25.17 10.52 -3.39
N MET A 121 25.31 10.04 -2.17
CA MET A 121 25.39 10.89 -0.97
C MET A 121 26.72 11.64 -0.98
N SER A 122 26.67 12.87 -1.50
CA SER A 122 27.75 13.85 -1.45
C SER A 122 27.52 14.87 -0.32
N ALA A 123 28.54 15.68 0.00
CA ALA A 123 28.41 16.84 0.89
C ALA A 123 27.25 17.75 0.48
N GLU A 124 27.14 18.00 -0.82
CA GLU A 124 26.15 18.90 -1.40
C GLU A 124 24.73 18.36 -1.19
N VAL A 125 24.51 17.07 -1.47
CA VAL A 125 23.22 16.40 -1.20
C VAL A 125 22.88 16.42 0.30
N CYS A 126 23.85 16.15 1.18
CA CYS A 126 23.62 16.20 2.62
C CYS A 126 23.29 17.63 3.11
N GLU A 127 23.90 18.64 2.51
CA GLU A 127 23.60 20.03 2.82
C GLU A 127 22.22 20.45 2.31
N ASP A 128 21.85 20.05 1.10
CA ASP A 128 20.55 20.31 0.51
C ASP A 128 19.42 19.64 1.31
N ILE A 129 19.60 18.39 1.74
CA ILE A 129 18.67 17.72 2.65
C ILE A 129 18.56 18.50 3.97
N GLY A 130 19.69 19.01 4.49
CA GLY A 130 19.70 19.87 5.68
C GLY A 130 18.96 21.18 5.51
N ARG A 131 19.08 21.81 4.34
CA ARG A 131 18.33 23.03 3.97
C ARG A 131 16.86 22.74 3.86
N LEU A 132 16.47 21.63 3.21
CA LEU A 132 15.09 21.18 3.11
C LEU A 132 14.48 20.93 4.49
N HIS A 133 15.18 20.19 5.36
CA HIS A 133 14.74 19.94 6.74
C HIS A 133 14.50 21.25 7.49
N SER A 134 15.42 22.22 7.37
CA SER A 134 15.28 23.53 8.03
C SER A 134 14.12 24.34 7.46
N HIS A 135 13.93 24.30 6.14
CA HIS A 135 12.83 24.98 5.45
C HIS A 135 11.47 24.45 5.89
N VAL A 136 11.29 23.12 5.87
CA VAL A 136 10.06 22.45 6.34
C VAL A 136 9.78 22.82 7.80
N ARG A 137 10.83 22.82 8.63
CA ARG A 137 10.70 23.16 10.05
C ARG A 137 10.34 24.62 10.31
N SER A 138 10.76 25.52 9.43
CA SER A 138 10.38 26.94 9.48
C SER A 138 8.98 27.22 8.93
N SER A 139 8.32 26.21 8.35
CA SER A 139 6.98 26.37 7.79
C SER A 139 5.97 26.71 8.87
N SER A 140 5.10 27.67 8.55
CA SER A 140 4.00 28.09 9.42
C SER A 140 2.76 28.32 8.59
N VAL A 141 1.61 27.91 9.11
CA VAL A 141 0.32 28.12 8.46
C VAL A 141 -0.50 29.05 9.33
N ASN A 142 -1.08 30.08 8.69
CA ASN A 142 -2.01 30.97 9.37
C ASN A 142 -3.41 30.37 9.34
N SER A 143 -3.90 29.96 10.52
CA SER A 143 -5.25 29.45 10.72
C SER A 143 -6.16 30.55 11.24
N THR A 144 -7.35 30.69 10.66
CA THR A 144 -8.36 31.64 11.12
C THR A 144 -8.85 31.38 12.54
N LYS A 145 -8.73 30.14 13.03
CA LYS A 145 -9.23 29.72 14.35
C LYS A 145 -8.15 29.71 15.43
N TYR A 146 -6.91 29.36 15.06
CA TYR A 146 -5.83 29.11 16.02
C TYR A 146 -4.62 30.05 15.84
N GLY A 147 -4.68 30.99 14.89
CA GLY A 147 -3.58 31.90 14.60
C GLY A 147 -2.46 31.24 13.81
N PHE A 148 -1.23 31.75 13.96
CA PHE A 148 -0.05 31.16 13.32
C PHE A 148 0.33 29.87 14.03
N ILE A 149 0.31 28.77 13.27
CA ILE A 149 0.71 27.45 13.74
C ILE A 149 2.05 27.12 13.09
N HIS A 150 3.08 26.86 13.90
CA HIS A 150 4.38 26.44 13.40
C HIS A 150 4.48 24.91 13.30
N PHE A 151 5.18 24.42 12.27
CA PHE A 151 5.39 22.98 12.10
C PHE A 151 6.10 22.33 13.30
N ASP A 152 7.01 23.05 13.95
CA ASP A 152 7.79 22.52 15.09
C ASP A 152 6.92 22.24 16.33
N GLU A 153 5.70 22.80 16.41
CA GLU A 153 4.76 22.56 17.52
C GLU A 153 4.17 21.15 17.50
N PHE A 154 4.12 20.50 16.32
CA PHE A 154 3.61 19.13 16.17
C PHE A 154 4.64 18.05 16.49
N ARG A 155 5.87 18.44 16.86
CA ARG A 155 6.96 17.48 17.02
C ARG A 155 6.96 16.85 18.41
N VAL A 156 7.06 15.54 18.45
CA VAL A 156 7.39 14.81 19.68
C VAL A 156 8.90 14.94 19.94
N GLU A 157 9.29 15.37 21.14
CA GLU A 157 10.69 15.68 21.51
C GLU A 157 11.67 14.52 21.25
N LYS A 158 11.20 13.27 21.36
CA LYS A 158 11.95 12.03 21.07
C LYS A 158 11.51 11.31 19.79
N GLY A 159 10.62 11.90 18.99
CA GLY A 159 10.05 11.26 17.80
C GLY A 159 10.88 11.40 16.52
N SER A 160 11.99 12.15 16.55
CA SER A 160 12.83 12.37 15.38
C SER A 160 13.74 11.16 15.13
N ILE A 161 13.43 10.39 14.09
CA ILE A 161 14.25 9.25 13.61
C ILE A 161 15.51 9.75 12.86
N ASP A 162 15.63 11.06 12.65
CA ASP A 162 16.71 11.73 11.90
C ASP A 162 18.10 11.64 12.58
N HIS A 163 18.20 11.03 13.76
CA HIS A 163 19.46 10.88 14.49
C HIS A 163 20.55 10.18 13.65
N ALA A 164 20.18 9.14 12.90
CA ALA A 164 21.12 8.42 12.04
C ALA A 164 21.70 9.35 10.96
N PHE A 165 20.84 10.13 10.29
CA PHE A 165 21.27 11.08 9.27
C PHE A 165 22.10 12.23 9.85
N LYS A 166 21.74 12.79 11.01
CA LYS A 166 22.55 13.81 11.71
C LYS A 166 23.94 13.30 12.07
N THR A 167 24.02 12.07 12.59
CA THR A 167 25.28 11.41 12.93
C THR A 167 26.12 11.21 11.68
N PHE A 168 25.50 10.73 10.60
CA PHE A 168 26.14 10.56 9.31
C PHE A 168 26.70 11.88 8.76
N ARG A 169 25.88 12.94 8.72
CA ARG A 169 26.29 14.27 8.27
C ARG A 169 27.47 14.81 9.09
N MET A 170 27.46 14.60 10.41
CA MET A 170 28.56 15.01 11.28
C MET A 170 29.85 14.24 10.97
N ALA A 171 29.79 12.92 10.84
CA ALA A 171 30.93 12.08 10.49
C ALA A 171 31.53 12.49 9.14
N TYR A 172 30.66 12.73 8.16
CA TYR A 172 31.02 13.19 6.82
C TYR A 172 31.68 14.57 6.85
N GLY A 173 31.16 15.51 7.66
CA GLY A 173 31.76 16.83 7.86
C GLY A 173 33.15 16.75 8.51
N LEU A 174 33.32 15.89 9.51
CA LEU A 174 34.59 15.68 10.20
C LEU A 174 35.64 15.07 9.25
N GLN A 175 35.24 14.09 8.43
CA GLN A 175 36.14 13.52 7.42
C GLN A 175 36.57 14.55 6.39
N ASN A 176 35.65 15.38 5.89
CA ASN A 176 36.00 16.46 4.96
C ASN A 176 37.04 17.43 5.54
N ALA A 177 37.05 17.62 6.86
CA ALA A 177 38.05 18.43 7.54
C ALA A 177 39.41 17.73 7.73
N LEU A 178 39.42 16.40 7.92
CA LEU A 178 40.61 15.63 8.27
C LEU A 178 41.33 14.98 7.08
N ALA A 179 40.60 14.58 6.05
CA ALA A 179 41.14 13.81 4.92
C ALA A 179 40.45 14.23 3.60
N PRO A 180 40.80 15.40 3.05
CA PRO A 180 40.13 15.98 1.88
C PRO A 180 40.30 15.18 0.58
N ASP A 181 41.25 14.26 0.55
CA ASP A 181 41.62 13.47 -0.65
C ASP A 181 40.83 12.15 -0.79
N PHE A 182 40.08 11.74 0.23
CA PHE A 182 39.23 10.54 0.12
C PHE A 182 38.08 10.76 -0.86
N ASP A 183 37.63 9.67 -1.51
CA ASP A 183 36.35 9.71 -2.21
C ASP A 183 35.25 10.07 -1.21
N LYS A 184 34.71 11.27 -1.39
CA LYS A 184 33.69 11.84 -0.53
C LYS A 184 32.36 11.16 -0.83
N SER A 185 32.11 10.66 -2.04
CA SER A 185 30.80 10.15 -2.40
C SER A 185 30.50 8.79 -1.76
N ILE A 186 29.32 8.68 -1.14
CA ILE A 186 28.77 7.40 -0.73
C ILE A 186 27.67 7.01 -1.71
N VAL A 187 27.82 5.88 -2.38
CA VAL A 187 26.82 5.37 -3.31
C VAL A 187 26.04 4.27 -2.60
N LEU A 188 24.80 4.57 -2.24
CA LEU A 188 23.89 3.60 -1.65
C LEU A 188 23.17 2.86 -2.78
N SER A 189 23.79 1.78 -3.25
CA SER A 189 23.18 0.84 -4.18
C SER A 189 22.95 -0.50 -3.50
N TYR A 190 21.86 -1.16 -3.88
CA TYR A 190 21.66 -2.58 -3.56
C TYR A 190 22.21 -3.41 -4.73
N PRO A 191 22.90 -4.55 -4.49
CA PRO A 191 23.18 -5.19 -3.20
C PRO A 191 24.45 -4.67 -2.51
N ASN A 192 25.26 -3.88 -3.21
CA ASN A 192 26.57 -3.41 -2.76
C ASN A 192 26.55 -1.89 -2.64
N SER A 193 26.85 -1.38 -1.45
CA SER A 193 27.10 0.04 -1.23
C SER A 193 28.57 0.35 -1.46
N PHE A 194 28.87 1.54 -1.96
CA PHE A 194 30.23 2.05 -2.06
C PHE A 194 30.40 3.18 -1.05
N ILE A 195 31.25 2.95 -0.05
CA ILE A 195 31.46 3.87 1.07
C ILE A 195 32.95 4.16 1.17
N TYR A 196 33.34 5.42 0.95
CA TYR A 196 34.73 5.90 1.12
C TYR A 196 35.78 5.07 0.38
N GLY A 197 35.49 4.68 -0.87
CA GLY A 197 36.42 3.85 -1.65
C GLY A 197 36.24 2.34 -1.46
N TYR A 198 35.44 1.91 -0.49
CA TYR A 198 35.22 0.51 -0.15
C TYR A 198 33.85 0.03 -0.61
N THR A 199 33.83 -1.13 -1.27
CA THR A 199 32.60 -1.84 -1.60
C THR A 199 32.17 -2.69 -0.42
N LEU A 200 30.96 -2.45 0.10
CA LEU A 200 30.38 -3.16 1.24
C LEU A 200 29.06 -3.82 0.81
N PRO A 201 28.92 -5.15 0.95
CA PRO A 201 27.66 -5.84 0.67
C PRO A 201 26.62 -5.49 1.74
N VAL A 202 25.49 -4.89 1.33
CA VAL A 202 24.38 -4.50 2.21
C VAL A 202 23.20 -5.47 2.15
N ILE A 203 23.32 -6.55 1.35
CA ILE A 203 22.29 -7.57 1.17
C ILE A 203 21.77 -8.15 2.50
N MET A 204 22.63 -8.26 3.50
CA MET A 204 22.30 -8.80 4.83
C MET A 204 21.36 -7.89 5.64
N ASN A 205 21.21 -6.61 5.24
CA ASN A 205 20.38 -5.63 5.94
C ASN A 205 18.97 -5.51 5.36
N PHE A 206 18.68 -6.16 4.22
CA PHE A 206 17.38 -6.11 3.56
C PHE A 206 16.78 -7.52 3.46
N PHE A 207 15.65 -7.73 4.15
CA PHE A 207 14.89 -8.98 4.06
C PHE A 207 13.71 -8.79 3.10
N ALA A 208 13.49 -9.76 2.19
CA ALA A 208 12.37 -9.81 1.25
C ALA A 208 12.28 -8.65 0.22
N ALA A 209 13.38 -7.96 -0.07
CA ALA A 209 13.42 -7.03 -1.20
C ALA A 209 13.49 -7.81 -2.54
N GLU A 210 12.53 -7.59 -3.43
CA GLU A 210 12.57 -8.14 -4.78
C GLU A 210 13.70 -7.46 -5.56
N VAL A 211 14.70 -8.25 -5.94
CA VAL A 211 15.88 -7.75 -6.64
C VAL A 211 15.46 -7.44 -8.07
N ASN A 212 15.53 -6.16 -8.46
CA ASN A 212 15.37 -5.75 -9.85
C ASN A 212 16.37 -6.56 -10.71
N SER A 213 15.88 -7.14 -11.82
CA SER A 213 16.59 -8.12 -12.66
C SER A 213 17.95 -7.62 -13.15
N GLN A 214 18.14 -6.30 -13.30
CA GLN A 214 19.43 -5.70 -13.69
C GLN A 214 20.52 -5.79 -12.61
N PHE A 215 20.16 -5.89 -11.33
CA PHE A 215 21.12 -6.00 -10.23
C PHE A 215 21.39 -7.47 -9.82
N GLN A 216 20.64 -8.41 -10.38
CA GLN A 216 20.76 -9.84 -10.08
C GLN A 216 22.12 -10.41 -10.52
N GLU A 217 22.69 -9.92 -11.61
CA GLU A 217 24.04 -10.30 -12.06
C GLU A 217 25.15 -9.80 -11.12
N GLN A 218 25.00 -8.60 -10.54
CA GLN A 218 25.96 -8.05 -9.57
C GLN A 218 25.91 -8.78 -8.22
N VAL A 219 24.72 -9.22 -7.80
CA VAL A 219 24.55 -10.10 -6.64
C VAL A 219 25.36 -11.37 -6.86
N MET A 220 25.16 -12.07 -7.99
CA MET A 220 25.85 -13.32 -8.30
C MET A 220 27.37 -13.16 -8.43
N ALA A 221 27.85 -12.03 -8.97
CA ALA A 221 29.27 -11.72 -9.06
C ALA A 221 29.92 -11.45 -7.69
N SER A 222 29.20 -10.84 -6.74
CA SER A 222 29.69 -10.60 -5.37
C SER A 222 29.86 -11.87 -4.54
N PHE A 223 29.22 -12.98 -4.95
CA PHE A 223 29.38 -14.31 -4.36
C PHE A 223 30.43 -15.18 -5.07
N SER A 224 31.17 -14.64 -6.05
CA SER A 224 32.26 -15.40 -6.66
C SER A 224 33.38 -15.59 -5.63
N PRO A 225 33.83 -16.83 -5.36
CA PRO A 225 34.88 -17.08 -4.39
C PRO A 225 36.14 -16.33 -4.81
N VAL A 226 36.70 -15.55 -3.88
CA VAL A 226 38.06 -15.01 -3.98
C VAL A 226 38.96 -16.18 -4.33
N LYS A 227 39.50 -16.20 -5.56
CA LYS A 227 40.64 -17.06 -5.86
C LYS A 227 41.77 -16.57 -4.96
N MET A 228 42.07 -17.34 -3.91
CA MET A 228 43.35 -17.24 -3.24
C MET A 228 44.39 -17.48 -4.33
N VAL A 229 45.13 -16.42 -4.67
CA VAL A 229 46.32 -16.54 -5.49
C VAL A 229 47.39 -17.03 -4.52
N ASP A 230 47.85 -18.26 -4.74
CA ASP A 230 49.03 -18.84 -4.06
C ASP A 230 50.30 -18.00 -4.33
#